data_AF-A0A931F3X5-F1
#
_entry.id   AF-A0A931F3X5-F1
#
_cell.length_a   1.000
_cell.length_b   1.000
_cell.length_c   1.000
_cell.angle_alpha   90.00
_cell.angle_beta   90.00
_cell.angle_gamma   90.00
#
_symmetry.space_group_name_H-M   'P 1'
#
loop_
_entity.id
_entity.type
_entity.pdbx_description
1 polymer ?
#
loop_
_entity_poly.entity_id
_entity_poly.type
_entity_poly.pdbx_seq_one_letter_code
_entity_poly.pdbx_strand_id
1 'polypeptide(L)'
;MLKKIFAGVAVVAAASAASVATANSASAQAPLTHTVHVTGNYDTGSHGPWARLDFDRTVRITAGGPTKMDWEVRLTDKGTFRTLAGKKSPKGGATLGRVDGSFTGTFEFKVKSATKPTAASVRSGYNFRCNMDGSGNRETDCPGMPAPTSTWPSLYFGQGATVTAGNWLWDYRAPCERWVNSLSGDVGEITGKGCAKPATPAAPVVKQPTCSNPSGHVKVRDVRGVDYKLFTAATENTTPLTPGGWKSVAKGTYLVQTALEDGYKYAAGAKKWWKVVIKPARGCTR
;
A
#
# COMPACT_ATOMS: atom_id res chain seq x y z
N MET A 1 10.70 -80.72 65.96
CA MET A 1 9.31 -80.58 65.49
C MET A 1 9.31 -79.97 64.10
N LEU A 2 8.70 -80.66 63.12
CA LEU A 2 8.08 -80.20 61.85
C LEU A 2 8.88 -79.19 60.96
N LYS A 3 8.96 -79.26 59.63
CA LYS A 3 8.23 -79.98 58.56
C LYS A 3 8.88 -79.58 57.21
N LYS A 4 8.75 -80.48 56.22
CA LYS A 4 8.43 -80.26 54.79
C LYS A 4 9.47 -79.67 53.79
N ILE A 5 9.90 -80.59 52.91
CA ILE A 5 9.95 -80.57 51.43
C ILE A 5 9.29 -79.36 50.74
N PHE A 6 9.99 -78.75 49.78
CA PHE A 6 9.41 -78.24 48.52
C PHE A 6 10.42 -78.28 47.36
N ALA A 7 9.94 -78.76 46.21
CA ALA A 7 10.61 -78.77 44.92
C ALA A 7 10.63 -77.36 44.29
N GLY A 8 11.76 -76.98 43.69
CA GLY A 8 11.94 -75.72 42.97
C GLY A 8 12.11 -75.95 41.47
N VAL A 9 11.15 -75.44 40.71
CA VAL A 9 11.06 -75.43 39.24
C VAL A 9 12.16 -74.54 38.64
N ALA A 10 12.85 -75.02 37.60
CA ALA A 10 13.77 -74.23 36.80
C ALA A 10 13.00 -73.28 35.87
N VAL A 11 13.18 -71.98 36.06
CA VAL A 11 12.70 -70.94 35.13
C VAL A 11 13.81 -70.64 34.14
N VAL A 12 13.59 -70.96 32.85
CA VAL A 12 14.44 -70.51 31.75
C VAL A 12 14.13 -69.04 31.47
N ALA A 13 15.05 -68.15 31.83
CA ALA A 13 14.98 -66.74 31.46
C ALA A 13 15.42 -66.58 30.00
N ALA A 14 14.47 -66.30 29.11
CA ALA A 14 14.77 -65.85 27.74
C ALA A 14 15.27 -64.41 27.80
N ALA A 15 16.55 -64.21 27.48
CA ALA A 15 17.12 -62.88 27.29
C ALA A 15 16.63 -62.30 25.96
N SER A 16 15.61 -61.44 26.01
CA SER A 16 15.19 -60.62 24.88
C SER A 16 16.26 -59.57 24.60
N ALA A 17 17.03 -59.75 23.52
CA ALA A 17 17.90 -58.71 23.00
C ALA A 17 17.03 -57.55 22.49
N ALA A 18 16.92 -56.48 23.28
CA ALA A 18 16.32 -55.23 22.82
C ALA A 18 17.29 -54.56 21.84
N SER A 19 17.02 -54.73 20.55
CA SER A 19 17.67 -53.95 19.49
C SER A 19 17.33 -52.47 19.72
N VAL A 20 18.30 -51.69 20.18
CA VAL A 20 18.17 -50.22 20.24
C VAL A 20 18.14 -49.73 18.79
N ALA A 21 16.94 -49.53 18.25
CA ALA A 21 16.76 -48.81 17.02
C ALA A 21 17.19 -47.36 17.27
N THR A 22 18.40 -47.01 16.87
CA THR A 22 18.81 -45.61 16.72
C THR A 22 17.90 -45.00 15.67
N ALA A 23 16.88 -44.28 16.11
CA ALA A 23 16.10 -43.43 15.23
C ALA A 23 17.06 -42.39 14.64
N ASN A 24 17.53 -42.64 13.41
CA ASN A 24 18.18 -41.63 12.58
C ASN A 24 17.17 -40.52 12.36
N SER A 25 17.18 -39.53 13.25
CA SER A 25 16.48 -38.29 13.06
C SER A 25 17.17 -37.60 11.89
N ALA A 26 16.60 -37.73 10.69
CA ALA A 26 17.07 -36.99 9.52
C ALA A 26 16.99 -35.51 9.87
N SER A 27 18.13 -34.87 10.14
CA SER A 27 18.18 -33.45 10.46
C SER A 27 17.57 -32.68 9.28
N ALA A 28 16.45 -32.01 9.50
CA ALA A 28 15.85 -31.13 8.51
C ALA A 28 16.92 -30.11 8.06
N GLN A 29 17.13 -29.97 6.76
CA GLN A 29 18.10 -29.03 6.22
C GLN A 29 17.74 -27.61 6.68
N ALA A 30 18.72 -26.89 7.24
CA ALA A 30 18.52 -25.51 7.66
C ALA A 30 18.05 -24.64 6.46
N PRO A 31 17.10 -23.71 6.67
CA PRO A 31 16.66 -22.81 5.62
C PRO A 31 17.81 -21.98 5.04
N LEU A 32 17.92 -21.88 3.72
CA LEU A 32 18.79 -20.88 3.09
C LEU A 32 18.09 -19.52 3.16
N THR A 33 18.78 -18.48 3.63
CA THR A 33 18.32 -17.10 3.55
C THR A 33 19.41 -16.25 2.92
N HIS A 34 19.08 -15.49 1.88
CA HIS A 34 20.02 -14.63 1.18
C HIS A 34 19.36 -13.32 0.78
N THR A 35 20.04 -12.20 1.00
CA THR A 35 19.55 -10.87 0.66
C THR A 35 20.45 -10.23 -0.38
N VAL A 36 19.84 -9.62 -1.38
CA VAL A 36 20.53 -8.85 -2.41
C VAL A 36 19.96 -7.44 -2.48
N HIS A 37 20.81 -6.47 -2.79
CA HIS A 37 20.39 -5.10 -3.02
C HIS A 37 20.13 -4.83 -4.51
N VAL A 38 18.99 -4.23 -4.84
CA VAL A 38 18.57 -3.97 -6.23
C VAL A 38 18.33 -2.48 -6.44
N THR A 39 18.99 -1.93 -7.45
CA THR A 39 18.85 -0.54 -7.90
C THR A 39 18.53 -0.46 -9.39
N GLY A 40 18.20 0.74 -9.88
CA GLY A 40 17.96 0.96 -11.31
C GLY A 40 16.75 0.20 -11.86
N ASN A 41 15.82 -0.18 -10.98
CA ASN A 41 14.58 -0.84 -11.33
C ASN A 41 13.45 0.20 -11.50
N TYR A 42 12.43 -0.14 -12.30
CA TYR A 42 11.15 0.54 -12.29
C TYR A 42 10.02 -0.44 -12.02
N ASP A 43 8.90 0.09 -11.57
CA ASP A 43 7.66 -0.65 -11.44
C ASP A 43 6.64 -0.26 -12.51
N THR A 44 5.78 -1.20 -12.87
CA THR A 44 4.78 -1.07 -13.93
C THR A 44 3.38 -1.27 -13.37
N GLY A 45 2.47 -0.37 -13.72
CA GLY A 45 1.05 -0.51 -13.47
C GLY A 45 0.28 -0.75 -14.76
N SER A 46 -1.04 -0.60 -14.71
CA SER A 46 -1.95 -0.79 -15.84
C SER A 46 -1.71 0.19 -17.00
N HIS A 47 -0.95 1.27 -16.76
CA HIS A 47 -0.69 2.35 -17.73
C HIS A 47 0.81 2.50 -18.03
N GLY A 48 1.61 1.46 -17.79
CA GLY A 48 3.06 1.46 -18.01
C GLY A 48 3.88 1.82 -16.76
N PRO A 49 5.13 2.26 -16.92
CA PRO A 49 6.03 2.52 -15.80
C PRO A 49 5.57 3.73 -14.99
N TRP A 50 5.51 3.58 -13.67
CA TRP A 50 4.96 4.60 -12.77
C TRP A 50 5.91 5.03 -11.64
N ALA A 51 6.90 4.19 -11.27
CA ALA A 51 7.87 4.51 -10.23
C ALA A 51 9.26 3.91 -10.49
N ARG A 52 10.31 4.56 -9.98
CA ARG A 52 11.65 3.97 -9.82
C ARG A 52 11.75 3.32 -8.45
N LEU A 53 12.41 2.16 -8.36
CA LEU A 53 12.57 1.39 -7.14
C LEU A 53 14.04 1.22 -6.74
N ASP A 54 14.26 1.17 -5.44
CA ASP A 54 15.52 0.84 -4.78
C ASP A 54 15.18 -0.01 -3.55
N PHE A 55 15.66 -1.26 -3.50
CA PHE A 55 15.17 -2.24 -2.53
C PHE A 55 16.13 -3.38 -2.25
N ASP A 56 15.95 -3.98 -1.08
CA ASP A 56 16.54 -5.27 -0.75
C ASP A 56 15.54 -6.39 -1.06
N ARG A 57 16.03 -7.40 -1.79
CA ARG A 57 15.33 -8.65 -2.07
C ARG A 57 15.90 -9.75 -1.20
N THR A 58 15.08 -10.28 -0.30
CA THR A 58 15.42 -11.42 0.55
C THR A 58 14.72 -12.67 0.05
N VAL A 59 15.51 -13.70 -0.23
CA VAL A 59 15.03 -15.03 -0.62
C VAL A 59 15.24 -15.97 0.54
N ARG A 60 14.17 -16.62 0.99
CA ARG A 60 14.20 -17.71 1.97
C ARG A 60 13.74 -19.00 1.31
N ILE A 61 14.56 -20.04 1.39
CA ILE A 61 14.31 -21.36 0.79
C ILE A 61 14.28 -22.41 1.89
N THR A 62 13.19 -23.17 1.95
CA THR A 62 12.95 -24.26 2.89
C THR A 62 12.63 -25.55 2.14
N ALA A 63 12.90 -26.71 2.75
CA ALA A 63 12.40 -27.98 2.21
C ALA A 63 10.86 -27.95 2.25
N GLY A 64 10.23 -28.24 1.10
CA GLY A 64 8.79 -28.05 0.88
C GLY A 64 7.96 -29.33 0.85
N GLY A 65 8.55 -30.49 1.16
CA GLY A 65 7.86 -31.77 1.07
C GLY A 65 8.69 -32.95 1.57
N PRO A 66 8.13 -34.18 1.48
CA PRO A 66 8.82 -35.39 1.93
C PRO A 66 9.99 -35.77 1.01
N THR A 67 10.01 -35.27 -0.24
CA THR A 67 11.12 -35.54 -1.16
C THR A 67 12.25 -34.54 -0.92
N LYS A 68 13.49 -34.98 -1.15
CA LYS A 68 14.67 -34.09 -1.11
C LYS A 68 14.73 -33.11 -2.29
N MET A 69 13.68 -33.05 -3.11
CA MET A 69 13.63 -32.26 -4.35
C MET A 69 12.59 -31.15 -4.33
N ASP A 70 11.65 -31.17 -3.38
CA ASP A 70 10.62 -30.14 -3.26
C ASP A 70 11.09 -29.02 -2.33
N TRP A 71 10.99 -27.79 -2.79
CA TRP A 71 11.40 -26.59 -2.06
C TRP A 71 10.29 -25.56 -2.04
N GLU A 72 10.10 -24.93 -0.89
CA GLU A 72 9.28 -23.73 -0.75
C GLU A 72 10.21 -22.52 -0.74
N VAL A 73 9.85 -21.50 -1.53
CA VAL A 73 10.62 -20.26 -1.60
C VAL A 73 9.69 -19.11 -1.29
N ARG A 74 10.14 -18.25 -0.37
CA ARG A 74 9.53 -16.95 -0.11
C ARG A 74 10.51 -15.86 -0.49
N LEU A 75 10.13 -15.06 -1.47
CA LEU A 75 10.80 -13.83 -1.85
C LEU A 75 10.11 -12.66 -1.12
N THR A 76 10.91 -11.79 -0.52
CA THR A 76 10.44 -10.56 0.11
C THR A 76 11.25 -9.39 -0.42
N ASP A 77 10.58 -8.42 -1.02
CA ASP A 77 11.18 -7.15 -1.44
C ASP A 77 10.82 -6.08 -0.42
N LYS A 78 11.79 -5.26 -0.02
CA LYS A 78 11.55 -4.11 0.86
C LYS A 78 12.44 -2.96 0.44
N GLY A 79 11.84 -1.79 0.22
CA GLY A 79 12.60 -0.65 -0.22
C GLY A 79 11.80 0.63 -0.36
N THR A 80 12.34 1.51 -1.19
CA THR A 80 11.76 2.82 -1.48
C THR A 80 11.37 2.91 -2.95
N PHE A 81 10.43 3.81 -3.21
CA PHE A 81 10.08 4.19 -4.56
C PHE A 81 9.97 5.70 -4.70
N ARG A 82 10.15 6.17 -5.93
CA ARG A 82 9.85 7.54 -6.36
C ARG A 82 8.98 7.51 -7.60
N THR A 83 7.84 8.19 -7.57
CA THR A 83 6.96 8.26 -8.75
C THR A 83 7.61 9.01 -9.91
N LEU A 84 7.23 8.60 -11.12
CA LEU A 84 7.64 9.22 -12.36
C LEU A 84 6.68 10.36 -12.71
N ALA A 85 7.02 11.57 -12.28
CA ALA A 85 6.20 12.76 -12.55
C ALA A 85 5.83 12.89 -14.05
N GLY A 86 4.57 13.16 -14.33
CA GLY A 86 4.02 13.27 -15.69
C GLY A 86 3.60 11.94 -16.34
N LYS A 87 4.07 10.77 -15.84
CA LYS A 87 3.56 9.46 -16.27
C LYS A 87 2.19 9.18 -15.61
N LYS A 88 1.63 8.00 -15.88
CA LYS A 88 0.30 7.60 -15.41
C LYS A 88 0.39 6.78 -14.12
N SER A 89 -0.57 7.03 -13.23
CA SER A 89 -0.66 6.35 -11.94
C SER A 89 -0.88 4.84 -12.12
N PRO A 90 -0.45 4.01 -11.17
CA PRO A 90 -0.38 2.56 -11.34
C PRO A 90 -1.71 1.90 -11.71
N LYS A 91 -2.85 2.42 -11.25
CA LYS A 91 -4.17 1.81 -11.53
C LYS A 91 -5.13 2.76 -12.23
N GLY A 92 -5.37 3.94 -11.68
CA GLY A 92 -6.42 4.88 -12.10
C GLY A 92 -6.05 5.79 -13.28
N GLY A 93 -4.80 5.77 -13.75
CA GLY A 93 -4.37 6.57 -14.90
C GLY A 93 -4.32 8.09 -14.65
N ALA A 94 -4.25 8.52 -13.38
CA ALA A 94 -4.04 9.93 -13.07
C ALA A 94 -2.64 10.37 -13.51
N THR A 95 -2.46 11.63 -13.91
CA THR A 95 -1.11 12.17 -14.16
C THR A 95 -0.36 12.29 -12.84
N LEU A 96 0.82 11.69 -12.77
CA LEU A 96 1.60 11.58 -11.55
C LEU A 96 2.28 12.89 -11.15
N GLY A 97 2.13 13.23 -9.87
CA GLY A 97 3.06 14.13 -9.18
C GLY A 97 4.34 13.40 -8.76
N ARG A 98 5.31 14.14 -8.22
CA ARG A 98 6.53 13.56 -7.61
C ARG A 98 6.28 13.28 -6.15
N VAL A 99 6.33 12.01 -5.75
CA VAL A 99 6.26 11.57 -4.36
C VAL A 99 7.25 10.45 -4.13
N ASP A 100 7.83 10.46 -2.93
CA ASP A 100 8.68 9.39 -2.41
C ASP A 100 7.86 8.54 -1.45
N GLY A 101 8.13 7.24 -1.43
CA GLY A 101 7.46 6.31 -0.55
C GLY A 101 8.29 5.06 -0.29
N SER A 102 7.69 4.15 0.46
CA SER A 102 8.24 2.83 0.77
C SER A 102 7.33 1.75 0.23
N PHE A 103 7.89 0.58 -0.06
CA PHE A 103 7.08 -0.57 -0.40
C PHE A 103 7.60 -1.85 0.26
N THR A 104 6.70 -2.80 0.41
CA THR A 104 7.01 -4.17 0.77
C THR A 104 6.30 -5.10 -0.19
N GLY A 105 6.97 -6.18 -0.59
CA GLY A 105 6.38 -7.20 -1.41
C GLY A 105 6.70 -8.60 -0.93
N THR A 106 5.75 -9.53 -1.02
CA THR A 106 5.98 -10.97 -0.83
C THR A 106 5.54 -11.80 -2.03
N PHE A 107 6.34 -12.78 -2.45
CA PHE A 107 6.02 -13.73 -3.52
C PHE A 107 6.45 -15.13 -3.11
N GLU A 108 5.51 -16.05 -3.10
CA GLU A 108 5.70 -17.46 -2.79
C GLU A 108 5.92 -18.28 -4.06
N PHE A 109 6.79 -19.28 -3.98
CA PHE A 109 7.04 -20.23 -5.06
C PHE A 109 7.18 -21.64 -4.52
N LYS A 110 6.85 -22.60 -5.38
CA LYS A 110 7.29 -24.00 -5.23
C LYS A 110 8.38 -24.26 -6.27
N VAL A 111 9.48 -24.88 -5.86
CA VAL A 111 10.57 -25.26 -6.76
C VAL A 111 10.82 -26.75 -6.67
N LYS A 112 10.92 -27.40 -7.82
CA LYS A 112 11.42 -28.78 -7.92
C LYS A 112 12.84 -28.77 -8.44
N SER A 113 13.79 -29.33 -7.69
CA SER A 113 15.20 -29.42 -8.10
C SER A 113 15.90 -30.62 -7.47
N ALA A 114 16.68 -31.35 -8.27
CA ALA A 114 17.56 -32.40 -7.77
C ALA A 114 18.79 -31.84 -7.01
N THR A 115 19.09 -30.55 -7.18
CA THR A 115 20.22 -29.88 -6.53
C THR A 115 19.77 -29.11 -5.30
N LYS A 116 20.63 -29.07 -4.28
CA LYS A 116 20.41 -28.22 -3.10
C LYS A 116 20.56 -26.75 -3.47
N PRO A 117 19.75 -25.86 -2.88
CA PRO A 117 19.88 -24.44 -3.12
C PRO A 117 21.21 -23.89 -2.58
N THR A 118 21.80 -22.95 -3.29
CA THR A 118 23.02 -22.23 -2.89
C THR A 118 22.96 -20.77 -3.32
N ALA A 119 23.56 -19.88 -2.54
CA ALA A 119 23.73 -18.47 -2.89
C ALA A 119 25.07 -18.19 -3.59
N ALA A 120 25.93 -19.19 -3.80
CA ALA A 120 27.30 -19.01 -4.28
C ALA A 120 27.40 -18.32 -5.66
N SER A 121 26.41 -18.52 -6.52
CA SER A 121 26.29 -17.90 -7.85
C SER A 121 25.56 -16.55 -7.83
N VAL A 122 24.96 -16.17 -6.70
CA VAL A 122 24.10 -14.99 -6.60
C VAL A 122 24.89 -13.82 -6.03
N ARG A 123 24.99 -12.74 -6.79
CA ARG A 123 25.66 -11.51 -6.34
C ARG A 123 24.89 -10.87 -5.18
N SER A 124 25.61 -10.16 -4.31
CA SER A 124 25.03 -9.37 -3.22
C SER A 124 24.27 -8.12 -3.70
N GLY A 125 24.46 -7.71 -4.96
CA GLY A 125 23.70 -6.59 -5.52
C GLY A 125 23.64 -6.58 -7.05
N TYR A 126 22.57 -5.96 -7.56
CA TYR A 126 22.30 -5.77 -8.97
C TYR A 126 21.85 -4.34 -9.25
N ASN A 127 22.35 -3.76 -10.33
CA ASN A 127 21.76 -2.57 -10.94
C ASN A 127 21.08 -3.03 -12.23
N PHE A 128 19.74 -3.00 -12.26
CA PHE A 128 18.98 -3.52 -13.39
C PHE A 128 19.10 -2.66 -14.65
N ARG A 129 19.50 -1.39 -14.52
CA ARG A 129 19.68 -0.45 -15.63
C ARG A 129 18.45 -0.37 -16.55
N CYS A 130 17.26 -0.43 -15.97
CA CYS A 130 16.05 -0.51 -16.74
C CYS A 130 15.78 0.75 -17.58
N ASN A 131 15.52 0.57 -18.87
CA ASN A 131 15.09 1.58 -19.82
C ASN A 131 13.56 1.78 -19.71
N MET A 132 13.13 2.92 -19.16
CA MET A 132 11.71 3.19 -18.92
C MET A 132 10.93 3.57 -20.19
N ASP A 133 11.63 3.93 -21.26
CA ASP A 133 11.03 4.22 -22.55
C ASP A 133 11.29 3.05 -23.54
N GLY A 134 11.53 1.86 -22.98
CA GLY A 134 11.75 0.63 -23.72
C GLY A 134 10.48 0.03 -24.31
N SER A 135 10.59 -1.24 -24.69
CA SER A 135 9.54 -2.00 -25.38
C SER A 135 8.35 -2.41 -24.50
N GLY A 136 8.50 -2.31 -23.18
CA GLY A 136 7.60 -2.89 -22.19
C GLY A 136 8.00 -4.32 -21.77
N ASN A 137 8.92 -4.97 -22.50
CA ASN A 137 9.48 -6.26 -22.08
C ASN A 137 10.66 -6.02 -21.14
N ARG A 138 10.49 -6.37 -19.85
CA ARG A 138 11.55 -6.20 -18.84
C ARG A 138 12.84 -6.96 -19.14
N GLU A 139 12.78 -8.09 -19.85
CA GLU A 139 14.00 -8.85 -20.16
C GLU A 139 14.91 -8.08 -21.13
N THR A 140 14.31 -7.36 -22.08
CA THR A 140 15.06 -6.49 -23.00
C THR A 140 15.34 -5.12 -22.39
N ASP A 141 14.38 -4.60 -21.62
CA ASP A 141 14.44 -3.23 -21.12
C ASP A 141 15.34 -3.12 -19.88
N CYS A 142 15.59 -4.21 -19.14
CA CYS A 142 16.44 -4.25 -17.95
C CYS A 142 17.66 -5.16 -18.14
N PRO A 143 18.68 -4.74 -18.90
CA PRO A 143 19.82 -5.60 -19.25
C PRO A 143 20.67 -6.04 -18.04
N GLY A 144 20.56 -5.35 -16.90
CA GLY A 144 21.23 -5.74 -15.66
C GLY A 144 20.43 -6.70 -14.77
N MET A 145 19.22 -7.08 -15.16
CA MET A 145 18.34 -7.96 -14.41
C MET A 145 18.70 -9.42 -14.71
N PRO A 146 19.19 -10.21 -13.73
CA PRO A 146 19.63 -11.59 -13.97
C PRO A 146 18.46 -12.56 -14.22
N ALA A 147 17.27 -12.25 -13.69
CA ALA A 147 16.04 -12.99 -13.89
C ALA A 147 14.83 -12.09 -13.55
N PRO A 148 13.68 -12.26 -14.23
CA PRO A 148 12.40 -11.70 -13.78
C PRO A 148 12.03 -12.15 -12.36
N THR A 149 11.23 -11.36 -11.65
CA THR A 149 10.79 -11.74 -10.28
C THR A 149 10.07 -13.09 -10.24
N SER A 150 9.29 -13.43 -11.27
CA SER A 150 8.55 -14.69 -11.37
C SER A 150 9.43 -15.94 -11.53
N THR A 151 10.70 -15.77 -11.89
CA THR A 151 11.66 -16.88 -12.08
C THR A 151 12.93 -16.69 -11.26
N TRP A 152 13.00 -15.66 -10.42
CA TRP A 152 14.16 -15.35 -9.56
C TRP A 152 14.69 -16.53 -8.74
N PRO A 153 13.85 -17.43 -8.17
CA PRO A 153 14.36 -18.60 -7.44
C PRO A 153 15.34 -19.46 -8.24
N SER A 154 15.24 -19.49 -9.58
CA SER A 154 16.12 -20.29 -10.44
C SER A 154 17.61 -19.98 -10.26
N LEU A 155 17.97 -18.76 -9.83
CA LEU A 155 19.35 -18.35 -9.59
C LEU A 155 20.04 -19.14 -8.46
N TYR A 156 19.25 -19.77 -7.58
CA TYR A 156 19.73 -20.50 -6.41
C TYR A 156 19.84 -22.01 -6.64
N PHE A 157 19.35 -22.52 -7.77
CA PHE A 157 19.32 -23.95 -8.07
C PHE A 157 20.14 -24.26 -9.32
N GLY A 158 20.59 -25.51 -9.43
CA GLY A 158 21.25 -26.02 -10.64
C GLY A 158 20.28 -26.16 -11.83
N GLN A 159 20.86 -26.52 -12.97
CA GLN A 159 20.11 -26.72 -14.21
C GLN A 159 18.97 -27.74 -14.04
N GLY A 160 17.84 -27.48 -14.71
CA GLY A 160 16.67 -28.35 -14.66
C GLY A 160 15.72 -28.10 -13.49
N ALA A 161 15.95 -27.04 -12.69
CA ALA A 161 14.99 -26.63 -11.67
C ALA A 161 13.71 -26.06 -12.31
N THR A 162 12.55 -26.50 -11.83
CA THR A 162 11.25 -25.98 -12.26
C THR A 162 10.68 -25.06 -11.19
N VAL A 163 10.34 -23.82 -11.55
CA VAL A 163 9.77 -22.82 -10.64
C VAL A 163 8.28 -22.64 -10.93
N THR A 164 7.45 -22.82 -9.92
CA THR A 164 6.01 -22.57 -9.97
C THR A 164 5.68 -21.37 -9.09
N ALA A 165 5.19 -20.29 -9.70
CA ALA A 165 4.73 -19.10 -9.00
C ALA A 165 3.46 -19.38 -8.18
N GLY A 166 3.40 -18.82 -6.97
CA GLY A 166 2.27 -18.88 -6.06
C GLY A 166 1.70 -17.49 -5.75
N ASN A 167 1.27 -17.31 -4.51
CA ASN A 167 0.67 -16.06 -4.05
C ASN A 167 1.69 -14.92 -4.07
N TRP A 168 1.23 -13.73 -4.45
CA TRP A 168 2.03 -12.50 -4.40
C TRP A 168 1.20 -11.30 -3.96
N LEU A 169 1.86 -10.35 -3.30
CA LEU A 169 1.26 -9.10 -2.80
C LEU A 169 2.31 -8.04 -2.59
N TRP A 170 2.22 -6.94 -3.33
CA TRP A 170 3.00 -5.71 -3.16
C TRP A 170 2.14 -4.64 -2.46
N ASP A 171 2.71 -3.96 -1.45
CA ASP A 171 2.09 -2.87 -0.69
C ASP A 171 2.97 -1.62 -0.79
N TYR A 172 2.52 -0.63 -1.55
CA TYR A 172 3.17 0.66 -1.75
C TYR A 172 2.54 1.71 -0.84
N ARG A 173 3.38 2.48 -0.16
CA ARG A 173 2.97 3.52 0.80
C ARG A 173 3.73 4.80 0.53
N ALA A 174 2.99 5.83 0.15
CA ALA A 174 3.41 7.22 0.20
C ALA A 174 2.79 7.88 1.46
N PRO A 175 3.16 9.11 1.84
CA PRO A 175 2.71 9.74 3.09
C PRO A 175 1.18 9.73 3.32
N CYS A 176 0.38 9.83 2.25
CA CYS A 176 -1.08 9.85 2.34
C CYS A 176 -1.79 8.98 1.30
N GLU A 177 -1.04 8.15 0.59
CA GLU A 177 -1.55 7.29 -0.47
C GLU A 177 -1.02 5.88 -0.23
N ARG A 178 -1.85 4.89 -0.55
CA ARG A 178 -1.48 3.48 -0.45
C ARG A 178 -2.04 2.76 -1.66
N TRP A 179 -1.23 1.92 -2.27
CA TRP A 179 -1.67 1.00 -3.30
C TRP A 179 -1.20 -0.41 -2.94
N VAL A 180 -2.15 -1.33 -2.84
CA VAL A 180 -1.90 -2.75 -2.69
C VAL A 180 -2.21 -3.40 -4.03
N ASN A 181 -1.22 -4.07 -4.60
CA ASN A 181 -1.33 -4.85 -5.83
C ASN A 181 -1.11 -6.32 -5.47
N SER A 182 -2.08 -7.18 -5.72
CA SER A 182 -2.02 -8.57 -5.26
C SER A 182 -2.79 -9.52 -6.16
N LEU A 183 -2.54 -10.82 -5.98
CA LEU A 183 -3.30 -11.86 -6.67
C LEU A 183 -4.82 -11.78 -6.37
N SER A 184 -5.21 -11.26 -5.20
CA SER A 184 -6.62 -11.07 -4.80
C SER A 184 -7.23 -9.77 -5.34
N GLY A 185 -6.48 -8.99 -6.12
CA GLY A 185 -6.90 -7.73 -6.71
C GLY A 185 -6.26 -6.51 -6.08
N ASP A 186 -6.54 -5.36 -6.70
CA ASP A 186 -5.87 -4.10 -6.41
C ASP A 186 -6.72 -3.17 -5.53
N VAL A 187 -6.14 -2.62 -4.48
CA VAL A 187 -6.79 -1.68 -3.57
C VAL A 187 -5.98 -0.39 -3.46
N GLY A 188 -6.65 0.76 -3.58
CA GLY A 188 -6.02 2.08 -3.48
C GLY A 188 -5.28 2.50 -4.75
N GLU A 189 -4.42 3.51 -4.60
CA GLU A 189 -3.72 4.22 -5.68
C GLU A 189 -2.52 4.99 -5.14
N ILE A 190 -1.51 5.25 -5.99
CA ILE A 190 -0.48 6.28 -5.75
C ILE A 190 -0.55 7.29 -6.91
N THR A 191 -1.06 8.50 -6.66
CA THR A 191 -1.15 9.54 -7.70
C THR A 191 -0.02 10.55 -7.63
N GLY A 192 0.74 10.58 -6.53
CA GLY A 192 1.71 11.64 -6.27
C GLY A 192 1.05 13.00 -6.04
N LYS A 193 -0.28 13.05 -5.89
CA LYS A 193 -0.96 14.21 -5.34
C LYS A 193 -0.61 14.22 -3.86
N GLY A 194 -0.04 15.33 -3.39
CA GLY A 194 0.33 15.49 -1.99
C GLY A 194 -0.86 15.22 -1.07
N CYS A 195 -0.58 14.97 0.20
CA CYS A 195 -1.59 14.83 1.24
C CYS A 195 -2.67 15.91 1.10
N ALA A 196 -3.92 15.51 0.89
CA ALA A 196 -5.02 16.46 0.86
C ALA A 196 -5.00 17.26 2.17
N LYS A 197 -4.75 18.56 2.07
CA LYS A 197 -4.55 19.46 3.22
C LYS A 197 -5.88 19.62 3.94
N PRO A 198 -5.95 19.35 5.26
CA PRO A 198 -7.16 19.62 6.02
C PRO A 198 -7.49 21.12 5.97
N ALA A 199 -8.72 21.45 5.59
CA ALA A 199 -9.29 22.78 5.66
C ALA A 199 -10.49 22.77 6.60
N THR A 200 -10.57 23.80 7.46
CA THR A 200 -11.72 24.04 8.35
C THR A 200 -12.38 25.33 7.93
N PRO A 201 -13.44 25.27 7.11
CA PRO A 201 -14.21 26.46 6.76
C PRO A 201 -14.73 27.20 8.00
N ALA A 202 -14.59 28.52 7.98
CA ALA A 202 -15.15 29.40 9.00
C ALA A 202 -16.61 29.75 8.70
N ALA A 203 -17.42 29.90 9.75
CA ALA A 203 -18.79 30.36 9.63
C ALA A 203 -18.87 31.80 9.07
N PRO A 204 -19.88 32.11 8.24
CA PRO A 204 -20.08 33.45 7.72
C PRO A 204 -20.47 34.43 8.83
N VAL A 205 -20.04 35.67 8.69
CA VAL A 205 -20.49 36.80 9.53
C VAL A 205 -21.68 37.47 8.84
N VAL A 206 -22.71 37.78 9.62
CA VAL A 206 -23.96 38.34 9.14
C VAL A 206 -24.24 39.66 9.84
N LYS A 207 -24.53 40.72 9.08
CA LYS A 207 -25.10 41.97 9.57
C LYS A 207 -26.56 42.05 9.13
N GLN A 208 -27.44 42.29 10.09
CA GLN A 208 -28.86 42.45 9.82
C GLN A 208 -29.15 43.88 9.31
N PRO A 209 -30.21 44.06 8.51
CA PRO A 209 -30.72 45.37 8.14
C PRO A 209 -30.97 46.29 9.34
N THR A 210 -30.79 47.58 9.13
CA THR A 210 -31.21 48.67 10.03
C THR A 210 -32.26 49.54 9.33
N CYS A 211 -32.90 50.47 10.03
CA CYS A 211 -33.86 51.38 9.38
C CYS A 211 -33.20 52.30 8.35
N SER A 212 -31.93 52.66 8.54
CA SER A 212 -31.15 53.47 7.59
C SER A 212 -30.54 52.66 6.45
N ASN A 213 -30.41 51.33 6.59
CA ASN A 213 -29.90 50.44 5.55
C ASN A 213 -30.75 49.15 5.51
N PRO A 214 -31.70 49.04 4.57
CA PRO A 214 -32.65 47.93 4.54
C PRO A 214 -32.04 46.61 4.07
N SER A 215 -30.76 46.59 3.65
CA SER A 215 -30.07 45.39 3.17
C SER A 215 -29.30 44.67 4.28
N GLY A 216 -29.35 43.33 4.24
CA GLY A 216 -28.48 42.48 5.04
C GLY A 216 -27.12 42.34 4.37
N HIS A 217 -26.09 42.01 5.15
CA HIS A 217 -24.75 41.79 4.60
C HIS A 217 -24.16 40.48 5.11
N VAL A 218 -23.57 39.70 4.20
CA VAL A 218 -22.88 38.44 4.50
C VAL A 218 -21.42 38.58 4.13
N LYS A 219 -20.51 38.15 5.01
CA LYS A 219 -19.07 38.10 4.76
C LYS A 219 -18.51 36.75 5.16
N VAL A 220 -17.61 36.21 4.35
CA VAL A 220 -16.83 35.00 4.66
C VAL A 220 -15.38 35.37 4.94
N ARG A 221 -14.71 34.55 5.78
CA ARG A 221 -13.28 34.70 6.02
C ARG A 221 -12.50 34.04 4.89
N ASP A 222 -11.29 34.54 4.67
CA ASP A 222 -10.30 33.83 3.85
C ASP A 222 -9.82 32.60 4.61
N VAL A 223 -10.10 31.42 4.04
CA VAL A 223 -9.64 30.13 4.53
C VAL A 223 -8.99 29.43 3.36
N ARG A 224 -7.69 29.19 3.47
CA ARG A 224 -6.89 28.59 2.41
C ARG A 224 -7.51 27.28 1.92
N GLY A 225 -7.71 27.16 0.60
CA GLY A 225 -8.29 25.97 -0.01
C GLY A 225 -9.80 25.87 0.09
N VAL A 226 -10.50 26.93 0.51
CA VAL A 226 -11.96 26.96 0.67
C VAL A 226 -12.57 28.10 -0.13
N ASP A 227 -13.41 27.72 -1.10
CA ASP A 227 -14.30 28.64 -1.79
C ASP A 227 -15.67 28.67 -1.13
N TYR A 228 -16.34 29.81 -1.17
CA TYR A 228 -17.68 30.00 -0.61
C TYR A 228 -18.66 30.44 -1.68
N LYS A 229 -19.84 29.82 -1.68
CA LYS A 229 -20.95 30.16 -2.55
C LYS A 229 -22.20 30.44 -1.71
N LEU A 230 -22.89 31.52 -2.05
CA LEU A 230 -24.18 31.87 -1.47
C LEU A 230 -25.30 31.37 -2.38
N PHE A 231 -26.23 30.62 -1.82
CA PHE A 231 -27.43 30.14 -2.48
C PHE A 231 -28.64 30.84 -1.85
N THR A 232 -29.60 31.20 -2.70
CA THR A 232 -30.91 31.61 -2.21
C THR A 232 -31.82 30.39 -2.15
N ALA A 233 -32.55 30.21 -1.05
CA ALA A 233 -33.41 29.03 -0.87
C ALA A 233 -34.56 28.92 -1.90
N ALA A 234 -34.77 29.95 -2.73
CA ALA A 234 -35.90 30.04 -3.65
C ALA A 234 -35.55 29.75 -5.12
N THR A 235 -34.28 29.81 -5.55
CA THR A 235 -33.97 29.81 -7.00
C THR A 235 -32.80 28.93 -7.42
N GLU A 236 -32.16 28.19 -6.52
CA GLU A 236 -30.91 27.41 -6.78
C GLU A 236 -29.73 28.21 -7.35
N ASN A 237 -29.92 29.50 -7.67
CA ASN A 237 -28.89 30.39 -8.15
C ASN A 237 -27.80 30.58 -7.12
N THR A 238 -26.56 30.44 -7.58
CA THR A 238 -25.37 30.55 -6.75
C THR A 238 -24.64 31.85 -7.05
N THR A 239 -24.12 32.50 -6.02
CA THR A 239 -23.25 33.65 -6.16
C THR A 239 -21.96 33.38 -5.39
N PRO A 240 -20.79 33.39 -6.05
CA PRO A 240 -19.51 33.33 -5.34
C PRO A 240 -19.39 34.45 -4.31
N LEU A 241 -18.82 34.14 -3.15
CA LEU A 241 -18.50 35.13 -2.12
C LEU A 241 -17.00 35.39 -2.13
N THR A 242 -16.61 36.65 -2.32
CA THR A 242 -15.21 37.07 -2.21
C THR A 242 -14.80 37.08 -0.73
N PRO A 243 -13.74 36.36 -0.34
CA PRO A 243 -13.21 36.41 1.01
C PRO A 243 -12.89 37.83 1.47
N GLY A 244 -13.25 38.17 2.71
CA GLY A 244 -13.05 39.50 3.30
C GLY A 244 -14.04 40.57 2.82
N GLY A 245 -14.71 40.38 1.68
CA GLY A 245 -15.72 41.28 1.13
C GLY A 245 -17.10 41.10 1.75
N TRP A 246 -17.87 42.19 1.86
CA TRP A 246 -19.29 42.14 2.23
C TRP A 246 -20.16 42.00 0.98
N LYS A 247 -21.05 41.01 0.98
CA LYS A 247 -22.11 40.86 -0.02
C LYS A 247 -23.42 41.40 0.55
N SER A 248 -23.99 42.41 -0.10
CA SER A 248 -25.34 42.90 0.20
C SER A 248 -26.38 41.91 -0.32
N VAL A 249 -27.39 41.63 0.50
CA VAL A 249 -28.46 40.66 0.25
C VAL A 249 -29.79 41.19 0.78
N ALA A 250 -30.89 40.79 0.13
CA ALA A 250 -32.23 41.11 0.59
C ALA A 250 -32.60 40.33 1.86
N LYS A 251 -33.76 40.66 2.46
CA LYS A 251 -34.36 39.80 3.49
C LYS A 251 -34.65 38.41 2.91
N GLY A 252 -34.39 37.37 3.68
CA GLY A 252 -34.58 36.00 3.20
C GLY A 252 -33.73 34.97 3.92
N THR A 253 -33.84 33.74 3.44
CA THR A 253 -33.03 32.61 3.90
C THR A 253 -32.03 32.23 2.81
N TYR A 254 -30.78 32.11 3.22
CA TYR A 254 -29.66 31.79 2.36
C TYR A 254 -28.91 30.56 2.90
N LEU A 255 -28.27 29.83 2.00
CA LEU A 255 -27.31 28.78 2.33
C LEU A 255 -25.94 29.24 1.87
N VAL A 256 -24.99 29.34 2.80
CA VAL A 256 -23.57 29.48 2.45
C VAL A 256 -22.99 28.09 2.40
N GLN A 257 -22.55 27.64 1.23
CA GLN A 257 -21.93 26.33 1.02
C GLN A 257 -20.46 26.52 0.64
N THR A 258 -19.62 25.57 1.07
CA THR A 258 -18.20 25.58 0.77
C THR A 258 -17.87 24.59 -0.33
N ALA A 259 -16.89 24.94 -1.16
CA ALA A 259 -16.17 24.02 -2.03
C ALA A 259 -14.69 24.04 -1.63
N LEU A 260 -13.97 22.95 -1.90
CA LEU A 260 -12.55 22.87 -1.63
C LEU A 260 -11.78 22.94 -2.93
N GLU A 261 -10.66 23.66 -2.90
CA GLU A 261 -9.67 23.59 -3.97
C GLU A 261 -9.09 22.17 -4.08
N ASP A 262 -8.62 21.81 -5.26
CA ASP A 262 -7.92 20.55 -5.48
C ASP A 262 -6.74 20.39 -4.51
N GLY A 263 -6.61 19.21 -3.92
CA GLY A 263 -5.58 18.93 -2.91
C GLY A 263 -5.94 19.39 -1.50
N TYR A 264 -7.18 19.80 -1.24
CA TYR A 264 -7.73 19.99 0.10
C TYR A 264 -8.79 18.95 0.45
N LYS A 265 -8.95 18.69 1.75
CA LYS A 265 -10.06 17.90 2.31
C LYS A 265 -10.64 18.62 3.51
N TYR A 266 -11.91 18.39 3.81
CA TYR A 266 -12.49 18.91 5.05
C TYR A 266 -11.77 18.27 6.24
N ALA A 267 -11.35 19.09 7.20
CA ALA A 267 -10.91 18.59 8.49
C ALA A 267 -12.03 17.78 9.16
N ALA A 268 -11.67 16.83 10.02
CA ALA A 268 -12.64 16.01 10.73
C ALA A 268 -13.62 16.92 11.52
N GLY A 269 -14.93 16.70 11.34
CA GLY A 269 -15.98 17.49 11.99
C GLY A 269 -16.23 18.88 11.40
N ALA A 270 -15.53 19.30 10.34
CA ALA A 270 -15.73 20.61 9.75
C ALA A 270 -17.14 20.75 9.12
N LYS A 271 -17.80 21.89 9.37
CA LYS A 271 -19.06 22.23 8.70
C LYS A 271 -18.79 22.59 7.24
N LYS A 272 -19.66 22.11 6.35
CA LYS A 272 -19.59 22.34 4.89
C LYS A 272 -20.59 23.39 4.41
N TRP A 273 -21.48 23.83 5.30
CA TRP A 273 -22.50 24.82 4.99
C TRP A 273 -23.09 25.47 6.24
N TRP A 274 -23.72 26.63 6.05
CA TRP A 274 -24.48 27.35 7.07
C TRP A 274 -25.77 27.94 6.50
N LYS A 275 -26.86 27.78 7.24
CA LYS A 275 -28.09 28.52 7.00
C LYS A 275 -27.95 29.93 7.59
N VAL A 276 -28.15 30.94 6.75
CA VAL A 276 -28.13 32.35 7.13
C VAL A 276 -29.53 32.93 6.93
N VAL A 277 -30.04 33.64 7.94
CA VAL A 277 -31.35 34.29 7.89
C VAL A 277 -31.18 35.79 8.01
N ILE A 278 -31.63 36.53 7.00
CA ILE A 278 -31.69 37.99 6.98
C ILE A 278 -33.13 38.39 7.30
N LYS A 279 -33.32 38.99 8.47
CA LYS A 279 -34.62 39.45 8.96
C LYS A 279 -34.87 40.88 8.46
N PRO A 280 -36.13 41.30 8.30
CA PRO A 280 -36.43 42.72 8.09
C PRO A 280 -35.96 43.57 9.28
N ALA A 281 -35.61 44.83 9.01
CA ALA A 281 -35.32 45.80 10.06
C ALA A 281 -36.56 45.95 10.96
N ARG A 282 -36.38 45.85 12.27
CA ARG A 282 -37.48 45.96 13.24
C ARG A 282 -37.69 47.43 13.63
N GLY A 283 -38.94 47.83 13.77
CA GLY A 283 -39.30 49.13 14.35
C GLY A 283 -39.15 50.34 13.42
N CYS A 284 -39.05 50.14 12.11
CA CYS A 284 -38.98 51.24 11.16
C CYS A 284 -40.40 51.68 10.77
N THR A 285 -40.86 52.82 11.31
CA THR A 285 -42.04 53.53 10.80
C THR A 285 -41.70 54.14 9.44
N ARG A 286 -42.59 53.98 8.45
CA ARG A 286 -42.48 54.65 7.14
C ARG A 286 -42.59 56.15 7.28
#